data_AF-A0A416C9E0-F1
#
_entry.id   AF-A0A416C9E0-F1
#
_cell.length_a   1.000
_cell.length_b   1.000
_cell.length_c   1.000
_cell.angle_alpha   90.00
_cell.angle_beta   90.00
_cell.angle_gamma   90.00
#
_symmetry.space_group_name_H-M   'P 1'
#
loop_
_entity.id
_entity.type
_entity.pdbx_description
1 polymer ?
#
loop_
_entity_poly.entity_id
_entity_poly.type
_entity_poly.pdbx_seq_one_letter_code
_entity_poly.pdbx_strand_id
1 'polypeptide(L)'
;MKQEFVQEGMRTYLKIEGDDLENVGDKMFSYQTIPGFVPMEIEWVDEKKQYVYDVTGKLNLKQYLEKDGIGKHKVKKVMECLLSLPERLESYLLDGNDVRILPDCIFVDKHSEEVYGIYYPGNDCYGMTAYAAVAEFIIDHMNQKDTELAFFVYGLHKRFLEEGMTLVALREYMDSDSHVETDFAKEEEKKDSLIYQAKSTPDKEFLPFKKGQMDTEVLRHAVPIGVLILGVLVPVVLYAGGWFRLAVSGGTDWVKAAGAFIFFLGVSVYGAWKLWPQKEIVASWDETDLLSVCLIPCQGKEEPVPLSHFPFLIGSERERVDGVLCAKGVSAIHAQFVREGDVVYLLDEESGQGTFYNDTRLVPWQKTKVKDGDILRFGTGEYVVEIT
;
A
#
# COMPACT_ATOMS: atom_id res chain seq x y z
N MET A 1 -20.61 11.24 5.85
CA MET A 1 -21.14 11.83 4.60
C MET A 1 -22.55 11.34 4.36
N LYS A 2 -23.47 12.19 3.89
CA LYS A 2 -24.86 11.81 3.63
C LYS A 2 -25.02 11.57 2.13
N GLN A 3 -25.28 10.32 1.74
CA GLN A 3 -25.62 9.93 0.37
C GLN A 3 -27.11 9.66 0.28
N GLU A 4 -27.76 10.13 -0.78
CA GLU A 4 -29.19 9.96 -0.99
C GLU A 4 -29.49 9.50 -2.42
N PHE A 5 -30.26 8.41 -2.55
CA PHE A 5 -30.79 7.98 -3.84
C PHE A 5 -32.18 8.57 -4.02
N VAL A 6 -32.34 9.39 -5.05
CA VAL A 6 -33.60 10.07 -5.37
C VAL A 6 -34.13 9.54 -6.69
N GLN A 7 -35.40 9.14 -6.72
CA GLN A 7 -36.08 8.74 -7.95
C GLN A 7 -37.06 9.83 -8.37
N GLU A 8 -36.81 10.42 -9.54
CA GLU A 8 -37.67 11.45 -10.13
C GLU A 8 -38.26 10.92 -11.43
N GLY A 9 -39.49 10.42 -11.35
CA GLY A 9 -40.16 9.75 -12.48
C GLY A 9 -39.43 8.48 -12.92
N MET A 10 -38.92 8.49 -14.15
CA MET A 10 -38.14 7.37 -14.72
C MET A 10 -36.62 7.50 -14.50
N ARG A 11 -36.15 8.62 -13.94
CA ARG A 11 -34.73 8.87 -13.70
C ARG A 11 -34.37 8.57 -12.25
N THR A 12 -33.16 8.07 -12.06
CA THR A 12 -32.61 7.77 -10.73
C THR A 12 -31.32 8.54 -10.57
N TYR A 13 -31.22 9.28 -9.47
CA TYR A 13 -30.09 10.14 -9.16
C TYR A 13 -29.44 9.70 -7.85
N LEU A 14 -28.12 9.72 -7.82
CA LEU A 14 -27.36 9.69 -6.58
C LEU A 14 -26.98 11.13 -6.25
N LYS A 15 -27.39 11.62 -5.07
CA LYS A 15 -27.01 12.93 -4.56
C LYS A 15 -26.01 12.77 -3.42
N ILE A 16 -24.88 13.49 -3.51
CA ILE A 16 -23.85 13.53 -2.48
C ILE A 16 -23.55 14.99 -2.14
N GLU A 17 -23.54 15.33 -0.85
CA GLU A 17 -23.13 16.66 -0.38
C GLU A 17 -21.65 16.91 -0.70
N GLY A 18 -21.34 18.08 -1.28
CA GLY A 18 -19.99 18.52 -1.59
C GLY A 18 -19.52 19.65 -0.69
N ASP A 19 -18.22 19.95 -0.72
CA ASP A 19 -17.66 21.14 -0.08
C ASP A 19 -17.90 22.38 -0.94
N ASP A 20 -18.04 23.54 -0.28
CA ASP A 20 -18.35 24.83 -0.91
C ASP A 20 -17.13 25.45 -1.63
N LEU A 21 -15.97 24.80 -1.57
CA LEU A 21 -14.76 25.22 -2.26
C LEU A 21 -14.89 25.06 -3.78
N GLU A 22 -14.42 26.08 -4.53
CA GLU A 22 -14.31 25.98 -5.97
C GLU A 22 -13.29 24.90 -6.36
N ASN A 23 -13.73 23.90 -7.13
CA ASN A 23 -12.85 22.89 -7.69
C ASN A 23 -12.83 22.98 -9.23
N VAL A 24 -11.64 22.81 -9.83
CA VAL A 24 -11.48 22.82 -11.29
C VAL A 24 -12.26 21.67 -11.95
N GLY A 25 -12.32 20.51 -11.30
CA GLY A 25 -13.06 19.35 -11.79
C GLY A 25 -14.58 19.56 -11.81
N ASP A 26 -15.14 20.41 -10.94
CA ASP A 26 -16.55 20.83 -11.01
C ASP A 26 -16.89 21.42 -12.38
N LYS A 27 -16.01 22.34 -12.84
CA LYS A 27 -16.15 23.01 -14.13
C LYS A 27 -15.95 22.00 -15.24
N MET A 28 -14.97 21.10 -15.11
CA MET A 28 -14.72 20.10 -16.14
C MET A 28 -15.93 19.17 -16.36
N PHE A 29 -16.47 18.59 -15.30
CA PHE A 29 -17.60 17.65 -15.40
C PHE A 29 -18.93 18.31 -15.78
N SER A 30 -19.09 19.62 -15.55
CA SER A 30 -20.29 20.35 -15.99
C SER A 30 -20.29 20.69 -17.48
N TYR A 31 -19.14 20.73 -18.15
CA TYR A 31 -19.05 21.03 -19.59
C TYR A 31 -18.84 19.80 -20.48
N GLN A 32 -18.39 18.67 -19.92
CA GLN A 32 -18.09 17.47 -20.70
C GLN A 32 -18.37 16.19 -19.94
N THR A 33 -18.73 15.14 -20.68
CA THR A 33 -18.80 13.78 -20.14
C THR A 33 -17.44 13.11 -20.23
N ILE A 34 -16.86 12.76 -19.08
CA ILE A 34 -15.60 12.01 -19.04
C ILE A 34 -15.90 10.49 -19.15
N PRO A 35 -15.33 9.76 -20.13
CA PRO A 35 -15.60 8.34 -20.29
C PRO A 35 -15.27 7.51 -19.05
N GLY A 36 -16.15 6.59 -18.66
CA GLY A 36 -15.98 5.74 -17.47
C GLY A 36 -16.46 6.39 -16.18
N PHE A 37 -16.96 7.62 -16.23
CA PHE A 37 -17.61 8.28 -15.10
C PHE A 37 -19.11 8.42 -15.33
N VAL A 38 -19.87 8.36 -14.23
CA VAL A 38 -21.30 8.69 -14.26
C VAL A 38 -21.44 10.20 -14.55
N PRO A 39 -22.34 10.61 -15.47
CA PRO A 39 -22.64 12.02 -15.70
C PRO A 39 -23.01 12.72 -14.40
N MET A 40 -22.38 13.87 -14.14
CA MET A 40 -22.53 14.63 -12.91
C MET A 40 -23.00 16.04 -13.23
N GLU A 41 -23.98 16.51 -12.47
CA GLU A 41 -24.42 17.90 -12.41
C GLU A 41 -24.21 18.44 -10.99
N ILE A 42 -24.10 19.76 -10.87
CA ILE A 42 -23.90 20.43 -9.59
C ILE A 42 -25.15 21.26 -9.29
N GLU A 43 -25.81 20.94 -8.18
CA GLU A 43 -26.95 21.68 -7.66
C GLU A 43 -26.55 22.43 -6.39
N TRP A 44 -27.16 23.59 -6.16
CA TRP A 44 -27.03 24.34 -4.91
C TRP A 44 -28.38 24.32 -4.21
N VAL A 45 -28.45 23.67 -3.05
CA VAL A 45 -29.68 23.53 -2.25
C VAL A 45 -29.38 24.00 -0.84
N ASP A 46 -30.16 24.97 -0.33
CA ASP A 46 -29.98 25.56 1.00
C ASP A 46 -28.53 26.05 1.26
N GLU A 47 -27.95 26.75 0.28
CA GLU A 47 -26.55 27.23 0.29
C GLU A 47 -25.47 26.15 0.34
N LYS A 48 -25.83 24.87 0.22
CA LYS A 48 -24.89 23.76 0.14
C LYS A 48 -24.76 23.24 -1.28
N LYS A 49 -23.52 22.97 -1.68
CA LYS A 49 -23.21 22.29 -2.93
C LYS A 49 -23.60 20.80 -2.87
N GLN A 50 -24.26 20.31 -3.91
CA GLN A 50 -24.60 18.90 -4.09
C GLN A 50 -24.14 18.40 -5.45
N TYR A 51 -23.44 17.27 -5.46
CA TYR A 51 -23.13 16.51 -6.66
C TYR A 51 -24.27 15.55 -6.97
N VAL A 52 -24.85 15.68 -8.15
CA VAL A 52 -26.00 14.90 -8.61
C VAL A 52 -25.58 14.05 -9.80
N TYR A 53 -25.52 12.73 -9.59
CA TYR A 53 -25.09 11.76 -10.59
C TYR A 53 -26.28 11.05 -11.23
N ASP A 54 -26.36 11.03 -12.55
CA ASP A 54 -27.40 10.28 -13.28
C ASP A 54 -27.07 8.79 -13.39
N VAL A 55 -27.60 8.03 -12.42
CA VAL A 55 -27.43 6.58 -12.29
C VAL A 55 -28.60 5.81 -12.91
N THR A 56 -29.40 6.47 -13.77
CA THR A 56 -30.53 5.83 -14.46
C THR A 56 -30.06 4.60 -15.25
N GLY A 57 -30.77 3.48 -15.09
CA GLY A 57 -30.43 2.22 -15.77
C GLY A 57 -29.24 1.46 -15.18
N LYS A 58 -28.54 2.02 -14.19
CA LYS A 58 -27.36 1.41 -13.55
C LYS A 58 -27.74 0.76 -12.21
N LEU A 59 -26.91 -0.18 -11.76
CA LEU A 59 -26.92 -0.75 -10.41
C LEU A 59 -25.61 -0.38 -9.74
N ASN A 60 -25.63 -0.07 -8.45
CA ASN A 60 -24.36 0.00 -7.73
C ASN A 60 -23.75 -1.41 -7.59
N LEU A 61 -22.45 -1.50 -7.33
CA LEU A 61 -21.73 -2.78 -7.30
C LEU A 61 -22.34 -3.71 -6.24
N LYS A 62 -22.74 -3.19 -5.09
CA LYS A 62 -23.44 -3.95 -4.05
C LYS A 62 -24.69 -4.66 -4.58
N GLN A 63 -25.60 -3.91 -5.20
CA GLN A 63 -26.82 -4.46 -5.80
C GLN A 63 -26.51 -5.42 -6.95
N TYR A 64 -25.44 -5.15 -7.72
CA TYR A 64 -25.02 -5.99 -8.82
C TYR A 64 -24.54 -7.37 -8.35
N LEU A 65 -23.75 -7.41 -7.27
CA LEU A 65 -23.26 -8.66 -6.68
C LEU A 65 -24.40 -9.50 -6.05
N GLU A 66 -25.34 -8.84 -5.36
CA GLU A 66 -26.45 -9.52 -4.65
C GLU A 66 -27.43 -10.22 -5.60
N LYS A 67 -27.57 -9.76 -6.85
CA LYS A 67 -28.65 -10.19 -7.74
C LYS A 67 -28.31 -11.42 -8.60
N ASP A 68 -27.15 -11.44 -9.25
CA ASP A 68 -26.86 -12.42 -10.31
C ASP A 68 -25.60 -13.27 -10.03
N GLY A 69 -24.93 -13.06 -8.89
CA GLY A 69 -23.62 -13.65 -8.64
C GLY A 69 -22.55 -13.13 -9.62
N ILE A 70 -21.32 -12.95 -9.15
CA ILE A 70 -20.24 -12.45 -10.00
C ILE A 70 -19.28 -13.58 -10.37
N GLY A 71 -18.90 -13.66 -11.65
CA GLY A 71 -17.85 -14.56 -12.14
C GLY A 71 -16.54 -13.82 -12.39
N LYS A 72 -15.44 -14.57 -12.56
CA LYS A 72 -14.07 -14.03 -12.69
C LYS A 72 -13.96 -12.95 -13.78
N HIS A 73 -14.51 -13.20 -14.96
CA HIS A 73 -14.51 -12.24 -16.08
C HIS A 73 -15.15 -10.89 -15.70
N LYS A 74 -16.25 -10.92 -14.95
CA LYS A 74 -16.94 -9.70 -14.50
C LYS A 74 -16.12 -8.95 -13.46
N VAL A 75 -15.50 -9.64 -12.50
CA VAL A 75 -14.57 -9.02 -11.55
C VAL A 75 -13.40 -8.36 -12.28
N LYS A 76 -12.81 -9.05 -13.27
CA LYS A 76 -11.71 -8.51 -14.08
C LYS A 76 -12.11 -7.19 -14.75
N LYS A 77 -13.28 -7.16 -15.40
CA LYS A 77 -13.82 -5.95 -16.04
C LYS A 77 -14.05 -4.80 -15.05
N VAL A 78 -14.56 -5.10 -13.84
CA VAL A 78 -14.73 -4.10 -12.77
C VAL A 78 -13.37 -3.53 -12.38
N MET A 79 -12.40 -4.37 -12.04
CA MET A 79 -11.08 -3.92 -11.59
C MET A 79 -10.33 -3.15 -12.68
N GLU A 80 -10.41 -3.59 -13.94
CA GLU A 80 -9.80 -2.90 -15.09
C GLU A 80 -10.35 -1.50 -15.26
N CYS A 81 -11.68 -1.37 -15.15
CA CYS A 81 -12.32 -0.08 -15.22
C CYS A 81 -11.79 0.83 -14.10
N LEU A 82 -11.86 0.37 -12.84
CA LEU A 82 -11.44 1.16 -11.67
C LEU A 82 -9.98 1.61 -11.77
N LEU A 83 -9.07 0.73 -12.14
CA LEU A 83 -7.65 1.05 -12.29
C LEU A 83 -7.38 2.04 -13.43
N SER A 84 -8.25 2.09 -14.44
CA SER A 84 -8.14 3.07 -15.54
C SER A 84 -8.70 4.45 -15.20
N LEU A 85 -9.53 4.59 -14.15
CA LEU A 85 -10.19 5.86 -13.83
C LEU A 85 -9.22 6.98 -13.41
N PRO A 86 -8.21 6.73 -12.55
CA PRO A 86 -7.22 7.76 -12.20
C PRO A 86 -6.44 8.26 -13.41
N GLU A 87 -5.92 7.34 -14.25
CA GLU A 87 -5.21 7.69 -15.50
C GLU A 87 -6.09 8.55 -16.43
N ARG A 88 -7.41 8.29 -16.46
CA ARG A 88 -8.35 9.11 -17.22
C ARG A 88 -8.48 10.51 -16.63
N LEU A 89 -8.65 10.68 -15.33
CA LEU A 89 -8.72 12.01 -14.71
C LEU A 89 -7.45 12.83 -14.96
N GLU A 90 -6.29 12.19 -14.83
CA GLU A 90 -4.99 12.82 -15.10
C GLU A 90 -4.88 13.33 -16.54
N SER A 91 -5.46 12.62 -17.51
CA SER A 91 -5.50 13.07 -18.92
C SER A 91 -6.32 14.36 -19.14
N TYR A 92 -7.20 14.71 -18.19
CA TYR A 92 -7.95 15.97 -18.16
C TYR A 92 -7.37 16.98 -17.15
N LEU A 93 -6.15 16.75 -16.64
CA LEU A 93 -5.48 17.59 -15.64
C LEU A 93 -6.24 17.67 -14.30
N LEU A 94 -6.97 16.60 -13.97
CA LEU A 94 -7.65 16.43 -12.68
C LEU A 94 -6.84 15.46 -11.80
N ASP A 95 -7.02 15.55 -10.48
CA ASP A 95 -6.35 14.64 -9.54
C ASP A 95 -6.94 13.23 -9.66
N GLY A 96 -6.09 12.22 -9.90
CA GLY A 96 -6.50 10.81 -9.95
C GLY A 96 -7.09 10.29 -8.63
N ASN A 97 -6.82 10.96 -7.50
CA ASN A 97 -7.39 10.63 -6.19
C ASN A 97 -8.84 11.09 -6.02
N ASP A 98 -9.35 11.95 -6.92
CA ASP A 98 -10.76 12.39 -6.93
C ASP A 98 -11.72 11.30 -7.46
N VAL A 99 -11.22 10.12 -7.81
CA VAL A 99 -12.07 8.95 -8.08
C VAL A 99 -12.56 8.35 -6.78
N ARG A 100 -13.88 8.25 -6.59
CA ARG A 100 -14.44 7.62 -5.39
C ARG A 100 -14.60 6.11 -5.54
N ILE A 101 -13.66 5.37 -4.98
CA ILE A 101 -13.61 3.90 -5.05
C ILE A 101 -14.28 3.31 -3.80
N LEU A 102 -15.61 3.16 -3.85
CA LEU A 102 -16.41 2.48 -2.83
C LEU A 102 -17.49 1.61 -3.51
N PRO A 103 -17.87 0.44 -2.95
CA PRO A 103 -18.88 -0.42 -3.56
C PRO A 103 -20.22 0.27 -3.89
N ASP A 104 -20.66 1.19 -3.05
CA ASP A 104 -21.91 1.94 -3.26
C ASP A 104 -21.78 3.09 -4.29
N CYS A 105 -20.55 3.43 -4.68
CA CYS A 105 -20.20 4.50 -5.63
C CYS A 105 -19.70 3.97 -6.98
N ILE A 106 -19.66 2.65 -7.16
CA ILE A 106 -19.29 1.99 -8.41
C ILE A 106 -20.57 1.51 -9.06
N PHE A 107 -20.80 1.86 -10.32
CA PHE A 107 -22.03 1.60 -11.05
C PHE A 107 -21.81 0.68 -12.24
N VAL A 108 -22.73 -0.25 -12.46
CA VAL A 108 -22.73 -1.17 -13.59
C VAL A 108 -24.02 -0.97 -14.38
N ASP A 109 -23.89 -0.72 -15.68
CA ASP A 109 -25.03 -0.62 -16.58
C ASP A 109 -25.69 -2.00 -16.76
N LYS A 110 -27.02 -2.07 -16.60
CA LYS A 110 -27.78 -3.33 -16.65
C LYS A 110 -27.77 -3.99 -18.04
N HIS A 111 -27.53 -3.22 -19.09
CA HIS A 111 -27.61 -3.68 -20.48
C HIS A 111 -26.23 -3.86 -21.11
N SER A 112 -25.34 -2.87 -20.98
CA SER A 112 -23.99 -2.94 -21.56
C SER A 112 -22.97 -3.66 -20.67
N GLU A 113 -23.31 -3.90 -19.39
CA GLU A 113 -22.38 -4.35 -18.35
C GLU A 113 -21.13 -3.46 -18.23
N GLU A 114 -21.20 -2.23 -18.71
CA GLU A 114 -20.11 -1.27 -18.56
C GLU A 114 -20.06 -0.77 -17.12
N VAL A 115 -18.85 -0.57 -16.64
CA VAL A 115 -18.57 -0.15 -15.27
C VAL A 115 -18.25 1.34 -15.30
N TYR A 116 -18.78 2.06 -14.32
CA TYR A 116 -18.67 3.50 -14.17
C TYR A 116 -18.28 3.81 -12.73
N GLY A 117 -17.28 4.68 -12.55
CA GLY A 117 -17.00 5.31 -11.26
C GLY A 117 -17.71 6.64 -11.14
N ILE A 118 -17.56 7.28 -9.97
CA ILE A 118 -17.97 8.67 -9.77
C ILE A 118 -16.75 9.53 -9.46
N TYR A 119 -16.82 10.77 -9.93
CA TYR A 119 -15.87 11.83 -9.58
C TYR A 119 -16.37 12.52 -8.31
N TYR A 120 -15.52 12.61 -7.30
CA TYR A 120 -15.83 13.30 -6.05
C TYR A 120 -14.54 13.94 -5.50
N PRO A 121 -14.41 15.27 -5.57
CA PRO A 121 -13.21 15.94 -5.10
C PRO A 121 -13.12 15.97 -3.58
N GLY A 122 -11.89 15.92 -3.05
CA GLY A 122 -11.66 15.89 -1.60
C GLY A 122 -12.03 14.54 -0.99
N ASN A 123 -11.84 13.47 -1.76
CA ASN A 123 -12.13 12.11 -1.35
C ASN A 123 -11.17 11.62 -0.26
N ASP A 124 -11.70 10.92 0.73
CA ASP A 124 -10.97 10.24 1.81
C ASP A 124 -10.58 8.79 1.43
N CYS A 125 -11.14 8.27 0.35
CA CYS A 125 -10.99 6.88 -0.09
C CYS A 125 -10.15 6.79 -1.37
N TYR A 126 -8.83 6.90 -1.25
CA TYR A 126 -7.88 6.87 -2.39
C TYR A 126 -6.77 5.84 -2.19
N GLY A 127 -5.95 5.62 -3.23
CA GLY A 127 -4.83 4.68 -3.18
C GLY A 127 -5.24 3.19 -3.11
N MET A 128 -4.28 2.32 -2.81
CA MET A 128 -4.45 0.86 -2.88
C MET A 128 -5.40 0.29 -1.83
N THR A 129 -5.58 0.97 -0.70
CA THR A 129 -6.53 0.58 0.36
C THR A 129 -7.98 0.62 -0.13
N ALA A 130 -8.34 1.58 -0.99
CA ALA A 130 -9.68 1.66 -1.56
C ALA A 130 -9.97 0.49 -2.51
N TYR A 131 -8.98 0.07 -3.31
CA TYR A 131 -9.10 -1.15 -4.14
C TYR A 131 -9.16 -2.43 -3.30
N ALA A 132 -8.38 -2.50 -2.21
CA ALA A 132 -8.46 -3.60 -1.25
C ALA A 132 -9.88 -3.73 -0.66
N ALA A 133 -10.50 -2.61 -0.26
CA ALA A 133 -11.86 -2.60 0.28
C ALA A 133 -12.91 -3.10 -0.74
N VAL A 134 -12.75 -2.76 -2.03
CA VAL A 134 -13.61 -3.31 -3.09
C VAL A 134 -13.37 -4.81 -3.27
N ALA A 135 -12.12 -5.27 -3.25
CA ALA A 135 -11.81 -6.69 -3.34
C ALA A 135 -12.37 -7.47 -2.15
N GLU A 136 -12.24 -6.95 -0.92
CA GLU A 136 -12.83 -7.50 0.30
C GLU A 136 -14.36 -7.59 0.19
N PHE A 137 -15.00 -6.53 -0.29
CA PHE A 137 -16.44 -6.53 -0.52
C PHE A 137 -16.86 -7.62 -1.53
N ILE A 138 -16.08 -7.85 -2.58
CA ILE A 138 -16.34 -8.93 -3.54
C ILE A 138 -16.14 -10.31 -2.89
N ILE A 139 -15.12 -10.49 -2.05
CA ILE A 139 -14.88 -11.75 -1.30
C ILE A 139 -16.11 -12.13 -0.47
N ASP A 140 -16.74 -11.16 0.18
CA ASP A 140 -17.91 -11.38 1.04
C ASP A 140 -19.18 -11.77 0.27
N HIS A 141 -19.25 -11.46 -1.04
CA HIS A 141 -20.46 -11.64 -1.86
C HIS A 141 -20.26 -12.65 -3.02
N MET A 142 -19.05 -13.16 -3.22
CA MET A 142 -18.77 -14.12 -4.29
C MET A 142 -19.18 -15.54 -3.94
N ASN A 143 -19.40 -16.37 -4.97
CA ASN A 143 -19.63 -17.80 -4.77
C ASN A 143 -18.32 -18.48 -4.38
N GLN A 144 -18.11 -18.72 -3.08
CA GLN A 144 -16.89 -19.36 -2.56
C GLN A 144 -16.68 -20.81 -3.06
N LYS A 145 -17.68 -21.44 -3.70
CA LYS A 145 -17.50 -22.75 -4.35
C LYS A 145 -16.76 -22.65 -5.70
N ASP A 146 -16.71 -21.46 -6.29
CA ASP A 146 -15.91 -21.18 -7.48
C ASP A 146 -14.47 -20.91 -7.04
N THR A 147 -13.66 -21.97 -7.07
CA THR A 147 -12.25 -21.92 -6.65
C THR A 147 -11.43 -20.98 -7.52
N GLU A 148 -11.74 -20.89 -8.82
CA GLU A 148 -11.02 -20.03 -9.74
C GLU A 148 -11.26 -18.55 -9.43
N LEU A 149 -12.53 -18.19 -9.21
CA LEU A 149 -12.91 -16.85 -8.75
C LEU A 149 -12.29 -16.55 -7.37
N ALA A 150 -12.32 -17.51 -6.44
CA ALA A 150 -11.82 -17.29 -5.08
C ALA A 150 -10.33 -16.95 -5.10
N PHE A 151 -9.51 -17.79 -5.76
CA PHE A 151 -8.08 -17.53 -5.88
C PHE A 151 -7.78 -16.22 -6.59
N PHE A 152 -8.58 -15.85 -7.58
CA PHE A 152 -8.42 -14.58 -8.28
C PHE A 152 -8.67 -13.38 -7.36
N VAL A 153 -9.79 -13.35 -6.64
CA VAL A 153 -10.16 -12.20 -5.81
C VAL A 153 -9.27 -12.11 -4.56
N TYR A 154 -8.94 -13.23 -3.90
CA TYR A 154 -7.98 -13.24 -2.80
C TYR A 154 -6.58 -12.82 -3.26
N GLY A 155 -6.16 -13.23 -4.46
CA GLY A 155 -4.88 -12.83 -5.04
C GLY A 155 -4.79 -11.34 -5.36
N LEU A 156 -5.91 -10.72 -5.80
CA LEU A 156 -6.04 -9.27 -5.93
C LEU A 156 -5.95 -8.58 -4.57
N HIS A 157 -6.79 -8.99 -3.60
CA HIS A 157 -6.82 -8.41 -2.27
C HIS A 157 -5.44 -8.41 -1.60
N LYS A 158 -4.72 -9.53 -1.66
CA LYS A 158 -3.36 -9.64 -1.11
C LYS A 158 -2.40 -8.62 -1.74
N ARG A 159 -2.41 -8.49 -3.07
CA ARG A 159 -1.55 -7.56 -3.79
C ARG A 159 -1.86 -6.09 -3.48
N PHE A 160 -3.13 -5.74 -3.26
CA PHE A 160 -3.51 -4.41 -2.81
C PHE A 160 -2.92 -4.01 -1.45
N LEU A 161 -2.54 -5.00 -0.63
CA LEU A 161 -1.94 -4.80 0.69
C LEU A 161 -0.41 -4.98 0.69
N GLU A 162 0.20 -5.36 -0.44
CA GLU A 162 1.65 -5.54 -0.54
C GLU A 162 2.37 -4.19 -0.68
N GLU A 163 3.40 -3.97 0.13
CA GLU A 163 4.26 -2.79 0.03
C GLU A 163 4.99 -2.77 -1.33
N GLY A 164 4.99 -1.62 -2.01
CA GLY A 164 5.64 -1.47 -3.31
C GLY A 164 4.87 -2.04 -4.50
N MET A 165 3.58 -2.39 -4.34
CA MET A 165 2.75 -2.83 -5.45
C MET A 165 2.62 -1.76 -6.54
N THR A 166 2.82 -2.16 -7.79
CA THR A 166 2.75 -1.27 -8.96
C THR A 166 1.56 -1.63 -9.86
N LEU A 167 1.02 -0.63 -10.57
CA LEU A 167 -0.05 -0.84 -11.57
C LEU A 167 0.37 -1.83 -12.66
N VAL A 168 1.66 -1.89 -13.00
CA VAL A 168 2.21 -2.85 -13.98
C VAL A 168 2.08 -4.28 -13.46
N ALA A 169 2.56 -4.54 -12.24
CA ALA A 169 2.45 -5.86 -11.62
C ALA A 169 1.00 -6.32 -11.44
N LEU A 170 0.10 -5.37 -11.16
CA LEU A 170 -1.33 -5.65 -11.05
C LEU A 170 -1.96 -5.99 -12.40
N ARG A 171 -1.62 -5.25 -13.47
CA ARG A 171 -2.11 -5.53 -14.83
C ARG A 171 -1.58 -6.88 -15.34
N GLU A 172 -0.31 -7.21 -15.08
CA GLU A 172 0.25 -8.54 -15.39
C GLU A 172 -0.51 -9.67 -14.70
N TYR A 173 -0.87 -9.48 -13.42
CA TYR A 173 -1.68 -10.46 -12.69
C TYR A 173 -3.09 -10.60 -13.30
N MET A 174 -3.72 -9.47 -13.64
CA MET A 174 -5.05 -9.48 -14.26
C MET A 174 -5.05 -10.15 -15.63
N ASP A 175 -3.97 -10.06 -16.38
CA ASP A 175 -3.81 -10.66 -17.71
C ASP A 175 -3.33 -12.13 -17.69
N SER A 176 -2.94 -12.64 -16.52
CA SER A 176 -2.54 -14.03 -16.38
C SER A 176 -3.76 -14.99 -16.43
N ASP A 177 -4.04 -15.52 -17.62
CA ASP A 177 -4.97 -16.64 -17.81
C ASP A 177 -4.26 -17.97 -17.52
N SER A 178 -3.97 -18.31 -16.25
CA SER A 178 -3.89 -19.70 -15.75
C SER A 178 -3.30 -19.91 -14.35
N HIS A 179 -3.96 -20.78 -13.59
CA HIS A 179 -3.45 -21.72 -12.57
C HIS A 179 -2.46 -21.19 -11.52
N VAL A 180 -2.95 -20.38 -10.57
CA VAL A 180 -2.30 -20.20 -9.25
C VAL A 180 -2.95 -21.16 -8.24
N GLU A 181 -3.02 -22.46 -8.55
CA GLU A 181 -3.58 -23.47 -7.63
C GLU A 181 -2.56 -23.94 -6.57
N THR A 182 -1.26 -23.66 -6.74
CA THR A 182 -0.21 -24.38 -5.99
C THR A 182 0.24 -23.76 -4.67
N ASP A 183 -0.02 -22.48 -4.42
CA ASP A 183 0.43 -21.81 -3.17
C ASP A 183 -0.68 -21.64 -2.12
N PHE A 184 -1.94 -21.54 -2.53
CA PHE A 184 -3.05 -21.33 -1.59
C PHE A 184 -3.46 -22.58 -0.81
N ALA A 185 -3.42 -23.77 -1.45
CA ALA A 185 -3.91 -25.02 -0.84
C ALA A 185 -3.09 -25.48 0.39
N LYS A 186 -1.86 -24.99 0.57
CA LYS A 186 -0.98 -25.40 1.68
C LYS A 186 -1.14 -24.56 2.94
N GLU A 187 -1.72 -23.35 2.86
CA GLU A 187 -1.95 -22.49 4.03
C GLU A 187 -3.34 -22.68 4.65
N GLU A 188 -4.37 -23.05 3.88
CA GLU A 188 -5.73 -23.24 4.39
C GLU A 188 -5.96 -24.55 5.15
N GLU A 189 -5.34 -25.68 4.75
CA GLU A 189 -5.39 -26.95 5.51
C GLU A 189 -4.87 -26.78 6.96
N LYS A 190 -3.97 -25.81 7.16
CA LYS A 190 -3.42 -25.46 8.47
C LYS A 190 -4.36 -24.59 9.31
N LYS A 191 -5.24 -23.81 8.69
CA LYS A 191 -6.22 -22.93 9.38
C LYS A 191 -7.48 -23.70 9.80
N ASP A 192 -8.01 -24.57 8.95
CA ASP A 192 -9.25 -25.31 9.25
C ASP A 192 -9.07 -26.35 10.36
N SER A 193 -7.89 -26.95 10.49
CA SER A 193 -7.56 -27.85 11.59
C SER A 193 -7.48 -27.16 12.97
N LEU A 194 -7.10 -25.87 13.00
CA LEU A 194 -7.04 -25.07 14.23
C LEU A 194 -8.42 -24.54 14.66
N ILE A 195 -9.32 -24.27 13.70
CA ILE A 195 -10.66 -23.75 13.98
C ILE A 195 -11.59 -24.86 14.51
N TYR A 196 -11.42 -26.11 14.06
CA TYR A 196 -12.26 -27.24 14.50
C TYR A 196 -12.01 -27.67 15.96
N GLN A 197 -10.82 -27.39 16.52
CA GLN A 197 -10.51 -27.67 17.93
C GLN A 197 -10.99 -26.58 18.90
N ALA A 198 -11.32 -25.38 18.41
CA ALA A 198 -11.71 -24.24 19.25
C ALA A 198 -13.24 -24.15 19.52
N LYS A 199 -14.06 -25.02 18.92
CA LYS A 199 -15.53 -24.94 19.00
C LYS A 199 -16.20 -25.78 20.09
N SER A 200 -15.45 -26.40 21.01
CA SER A 200 -16.02 -27.29 22.04
C SER A 200 -15.87 -26.81 23.48
N THR A 201 -16.14 -25.53 23.78
CA THR A 201 -16.46 -25.07 25.15
C THR A 201 -17.23 -23.74 25.10
N PRO A 202 -18.30 -23.55 25.91
CA PRO A 202 -19.22 -22.41 25.75
C PRO A 202 -18.82 -21.17 26.57
N ASP A 203 -19.16 -20.01 25.99
CA ASP A 203 -19.37 -18.66 26.55
C ASP A 203 -18.44 -18.18 27.68
N LYS A 204 -17.41 -17.39 27.31
CA LYS A 204 -16.95 -16.20 28.06
C LYS A 204 -16.36 -15.16 27.10
N GLU A 205 -16.79 -13.91 27.30
CA GLU A 205 -16.31 -12.62 26.79
C GLU A 205 -15.06 -12.63 25.88
N PHE A 206 -15.25 -12.15 24.64
CA PHE A 206 -14.15 -11.84 23.72
C PHE A 206 -13.29 -10.69 24.28
N LEU A 207 -12.15 -11.05 24.86
CA LEU A 207 -11.00 -10.15 24.97
C LEU A 207 -10.30 -10.07 23.59
N PRO A 208 -9.77 -8.90 23.19
CA PRO A 208 -9.17 -8.72 21.89
C PRO A 208 -7.92 -9.60 21.73
N PHE A 209 -7.87 -10.31 20.60
CA PHE A 209 -6.79 -11.21 20.21
C PHE A 209 -5.49 -10.44 19.94
N LYS A 210 -4.47 -10.69 20.74
CA LYS A 210 -3.10 -10.22 20.50
C LYS A 210 -2.48 -11.11 19.41
N LYS A 211 -2.28 -10.56 18.20
CA LYS A 211 -1.61 -11.24 17.08
C LYS A 211 -0.16 -11.55 17.49
N GLY A 212 0.18 -12.82 17.64
CA GLY A 212 1.55 -13.25 17.90
C GLY A 212 2.44 -12.99 16.67
N GLN A 213 3.44 -12.13 16.82
CA GLN A 213 4.56 -12.05 15.89
C GLN A 213 5.32 -13.37 15.94
N MET A 214 5.47 -14.03 14.79
CA MET A 214 6.45 -15.09 14.60
C MET A 214 7.65 -14.44 13.92
N ASP A 215 8.80 -14.40 14.60
CA ASP A 215 9.97 -13.60 14.21
C ASP A 215 10.51 -14.03 12.83
N THR A 216 10.22 -13.20 11.82
CA THR A 216 10.69 -13.32 10.43
C THR A 216 12.22 -13.32 10.32
N GLU A 217 12.92 -12.82 11.33
CA GLU A 217 14.38 -12.81 11.40
C GLU A 217 15.01 -14.20 11.60
N VAL A 218 14.36 -15.08 12.37
CA VAL A 218 14.90 -16.42 12.64
C VAL A 218 14.92 -17.25 11.36
N LEU A 219 13.88 -17.12 10.52
CA LEU A 219 13.78 -17.83 9.26
C LEU A 219 14.81 -17.32 8.22
N ARG A 220 15.10 -16.01 8.22
CA ARG A 220 16.09 -15.37 7.34
C ARG A 220 17.51 -15.92 7.55
N HIS A 221 17.90 -16.19 8.79
CA HIS A 221 19.22 -16.73 9.12
C HIS A 221 19.27 -18.28 9.02
N ALA A 222 18.14 -18.97 9.16
CA ALA A 222 18.08 -20.43 9.10
C ALA A 222 18.42 -21.00 7.71
N VAL A 223 18.01 -20.33 6.64
CA VAL A 223 18.23 -20.79 5.24
C VAL A 223 19.71 -20.88 4.87
N PRO A 224 20.55 -19.84 5.01
CA PRO A 224 21.97 -19.94 4.67
C PRO A 224 22.74 -20.89 5.60
N ILE A 225 22.35 -21.00 6.87
CA ILE A 225 22.90 -22.02 7.80
C ILE A 225 22.58 -23.43 7.29
N GLY A 226 21.36 -23.66 6.79
CA GLY A 226 20.97 -24.93 6.17
C GLY A 226 21.81 -25.29 4.94
N VAL A 227 22.12 -24.31 4.09
CA VAL A 227 22.98 -24.51 2.92
C VAL A 227 24.41 -24.90 3.32
N LEU A 228 24.96 -24.32 4.38
CA LEU A 228 26.27 -24.68 4.94
C LEU A 228 26.30 -26.12 5.48
N ILE A 229 25.24 -26.51 6.19
CA ILE A 229 25.11 -27.89 6.71
C ILE A 229 25.08 -28.90 5.56
N LEU A 230 24.36 -28.59 4.48
CA LEU A 230 24.26 -29.47 3.31
C LEU A 230 25.63 -29.65 2.62
N GLY A 231 26.46 -28.61 2.58
CA GLY A 231 27.83 -28.67 2.03
C GLY A 231 28.75 -29.65 2.73
N VAL A 232 28.51 -29.93 4.01
CA VAL A 232 29.24 -30.93 4.81
C VAL A 232 28.56 -32.30 4.76
N LEU A 233 27.23 -32.33 4.78
CA LEU A 233 26.46 -33.56 4.89
C LEU A 233 26.53 -34.42 3.61
N VAL A 234 26.49 -33.80 2.43
CA VAL A 234 26.51 -34.52 1.14
C VAL A 234 27.82 -35.32 0.94
N PRO A 235 29.03 -34.74 1.12
CA PRO A 235 30.28 -35.50 1.04
C PRO A 235 30.39 -36.64 2.06
N VAL A 236 29.87 -36.45 3.28
CA VAL A 236 29.84 -37.47 4.33
C VAL A 236 28.96 -38.65 3.92
N VAL A 237 27.78 -38.39 3.34
CA VAL A 237 26.89 -39.43 2.82
C VAL A 237 27.54 -40.19 1.66
N LEU A 238 28.21 -39.49 0.74
CA LEU A 238 28.94 -40.13 -0.37
C LEU A 238 30.10 -41.01 0.13
N TYR A 239 30.80 -40.58 1.18
CA TYR A 239 31.84 -41.37 1.83
C TYR A 239 31.27 -42.63 2.50
N ALA A 240 30.19 -42.49 3.27
CA ALA A 240 29.51 -43.62 3.91
C ALA A 240 28.93 -44.60 2.88
N GLY A 241 28.42 -44.09 1.75
CA GLY A 241 27.95 -44.87 0.60
C GLY A 241 29.05 -45.54 -0.21
N GLY A 242 30.32 -45.36 0.15
CA GLY A 242 31.45 -46.06 -0.46
C GLY A 242 31.85 -45.54 -1.84
N TRP A 243 31.39 -44.36 -2.26
CA TRP A 243 31.68 -43.79 -3.57
C TRP A 243 33.17 -43.47 -3.79
N PHE A 244 33.94 -43.33 -2.72
CA PHE A 244 35.38 -43.07 -2.76
C PHE A 244 36.24 -44.31 -2.54
N ARG A 245 35.71 -45.54 -2.65
CA ARG A 245 36.54 -46.74 -2.50
C ARG A 245 37.35 -47.00 -3.77
N LEU A 246 38.64 -47.31 -3.61
CA LEU A 246 39.48 -47.80 -4.71
C LEU A 246 39.03 -49.20 -5.12
N ALA A 247 38.80 -49.38 -6.43
CA ALA A 247 38.33 -50.63 -7.00
C ALA A 247 39.30 -51.82 -6.80
N VAL A 248 40.58 -51.54 -6.52
CA VAL A 248 41.65 -52.56 -6.44
C VAL A 248 42.06 -52.90 -5.01
N SER A 249 42.09 -51.92 -4.08
CA SER A 249 42.58 -52.14 -2.70
C SER A 249 41.48 -52.08 -1.63
N GLY A 250 40.25 -51.67 -1.97
CA GLY A 250 39.15 -51.49 -1.03
C GLY A 250 39.32 -50.32 -0.04
N GLY A 251 40.50 -49.69 -0.01
CA GLY A 251 40.77 -48.49 0.77
C GLY A 251 40.14 -47.24 0.17
N THR A 252 40.10 -46.16 0.96
CA THR A 252 39.55 -44.88 0.51
C THR A 252 40.52 -44.12 -0.39
N ASP A 253 40.03 -43.66 -1.53
CA ASP A 253 40.67 -42.69 -2.41
C ASP A 253 40.59 -41.30 -1.76
N TRP A 254 41.60 -41.02 -0.93
CA TRP A 254 41.69 -39.76 -0.20
C TRP A 254 41.77 -38.53 -1.11
N VAL A 255 42.27 -38.67 -2.34
CA VAL A 255 42.37 -37.57 -3.29
C VAL A 255 40.97 -37.19 -3.80
N LYS A 256 40.16 -38.17 -4.21
CA LYS A 256 38.79 -37.91 -4.67
C LYS A 256 37.88 -37.45 -3.53
N ALA A 257 38.03 -38.04 -2.35
CA ALA A 257 37.29 -37.62 -1.16
C ALA A 257 37.61 -36.16 -0.81
N ALA A 258 38.89 -35.79 -0.74
CA ALA A 258 39.30 -34.41 -0.47
C ALA A 258 38.78 -33.44 -1.55
N GLY A 259 38.86 -33.81 -2.83
CA GLY A 259 38.33 -33.00 -3.92
C GLY A 259 36.82 -32.77 -3.83
N ALA A 260 36.04 -33.80 -3.48
CA ALA A 260 34.60 -33.67 -3.29
C ALA A 260 34.24 -32.76 -2.11
N PHE A 261 34.95 -32.89 -0.98
CA PHE A 261 34.75 -32.00 0.17
C PHE A 261 35.05 -30.54 -0.18
N ILE A 262 36.16 -30.26 -0.87
CA ILE A 262 36.51 -28.90 -1.31
C ILE A 262 35.43 -28.35 -2.25
N PHE A 263 34.97 -29.15 -3.21
CA PHE A 263 33.95 -28.72 -4.18
C PHE A 263 32.62 -28.37 -3.51
N PHE A 264 32.06 -29.27 -2.70
CA PHE A 264 30.77 -29.05 -2.06
C PHE A 264 30.83 -27.96 -0.99
N LEU A 265 31.95 -27.84 -0.26
CA LEU A 265 32.16 -26.75 0.68
C LEU A 265 32.28 -25.41 -0.05
N GLY A 266 32.96 -25.36 -1.21
CA GLY A 266 33.05 -24.16 -2.03
C GLY A 266 31.70 -23.70 -2.60
N VAL A 267 30.92 -24.63 -3.18
CA VAL A 267 29.57 -24.36 -3.71
C VAL A 267 28.61 -23.93 -2.59
N SER A 268 28.70 -24.59 -1.44
CA SER A 268 27.88 -24.29 -0.27
C SER A 268 28.24 -22.94 0.35
N VAL A 269 29.53 -22.59 0.49
CA VAL A 269 29.97 -21.26 0.95
C VAL A 269 29.53 -20.18 -0.03
N TYR A 270 29.64 -20.40 -1.34
CA TYR A 270 29.15 -19.46 -2.34
C TYR A 270 27.62 -19.29 -2.31
N GLY A 271 26.88 -20.40 -2.22
CA GLY A 271 25.42 -20.39 -2.10
C GLY A 271 24.96 -19.72 -0.80
N ALA A 272 25.60 -20.04 0.32
CA ALA A 272 25.36 -19.42 1.60
C ALA A 272 25.74 -17.94 1.59
N TRP A 273 26.80 -17.50 0.91
CA TRP A 273 27.18 -16.09 0.78
C TRP A 273 26.21 -15.28 -0.10
N LYS A 274 25.64 -15.91 -1.15
CA LYS A 274 24.62 -15.32 -2.02
C LYS A 274 23.25 -15.23 -1.37
N LEU A 275 22.92 -16.21 -0.51
CA LEU A 275 21.65 -16.29 0.22
C LEU A 275 21.75 -15.68 1.62
N TRP A 276 22.97 -15.47 2.13
CA TRP A 276 23.17 -14.67 3.33
C TRP A 276 22.50 -13.33 3.05
N PRO A 277 21.75 -12.76 4.00
CA PRO A 277 21.28 -11.40 3.85
C PRO A 277 22.52 -10.52 3.66
N GLN A 278 22.86 -10.27 2.41
CA GLN A 278 23.73 -9.17 2.04
C GLN A 278 22.93 -7.96 2.49
N LYS A 279 23.55 -7.08 3.28
CA LYS A 279 23.02 -5.75 3.51
C LYS A 279 22.62 -5.25 2.13
N GLU A 280 21.33 -5.19 1.84
CA GLU A 280 20.86 -4.29 0.81
C GLU A 280 21.53 -2.97 1.14
N ILE A 281 22.06 -2.30 0.12
CA ILE A 281 22.31 -0.88 0.22
C ILE A 281 20.93 -0.20 0.22
N VAL A 282 20.13 -0.49 1.26
CA VAL A 282 19.37 0.51 1.97
C VAL A 282 20.44 1.45 2.48
N ALA A 283 20.31 2.74 2.18
CA ALA A 283 21.14 3.77 2.79
C ALA A 283 21.34 3.40 4.26
N SER A 284 22.57 3.05 4.60
CA SER A 284 22.93 2.72 5.96
C SER A 284 22.61 3.96 6.79
N TRP A 285 21.65 3.85 7.70
CA TRP A 285 21.68 4.65 8.90
C TRP A 285 22.96 4.25 9.59
N ASP A 286 24.01 5.02 9.33
CA ASP A 286 25.22 4.98 10.11
C ASP A 286 24.79 5.18 11.57
N GLU A 287 25.18 4.23 12.42
CA GLU A 287 25.21 4.39 13.89
C GLU A 287 26.29 5.42 14.33
N THR A 288 26.59 6.40 13.47
CA THR A 288 27.50 7.52 13.67
C THR A 288 26.80 8.78 13.19
N ASP A 289 25.87 9.29 14.00
CA ASP A 289 26.20 10.37 14.92
C ASP A 289 24.95 10.71 15.72
N LEU A 290 25.16 10.89 17.04
CA LEU A 290 24.24 11.29 18.09
C LEU A 290 23.56 12.67 17.85
N LEU A 291 23.45 13.10 16.59
CA LEU A 291 22.85 14.36 16.17
C LEU A 291 21.34 14.28 16.43
N SER A 292 20.92 14.82 17.57
CA SER A 292 19.52 14.94 17.93
C SER A 292 18.99 16.26 17.37
N VAL A 293 17.92 16.18 16.58
CA VAL A 293 17.32 17.37 15.95
C VAL A 293 15.90 17.54 16.48
N CYS A 294 15.58 18.75 16.92
CA CYS A 294 14.28 19.09 17.48
C CYS A 294 13.79 20.42 16.92
N LEU A 295 12.49 20.51 16.64
CA LEU A 295 11.83 21.77 16.33
C LEU A 295 11.18 22.31 17.61
N ILE A 296 11.68 23.44 18.09
CA ILE A 296 11.17 24.11 19.28
C ILE A 296 10.22 25.24 18.85
N PRO A 297 8.93 25.20 19.19
CA PRO A 297 8.01 26.28 18.84
C PRO A 297 8.40 27.59 19.54
N CYS A 298 8.50 28.69 18.78
CA CYS A 298 8.81 30.02 19.30
C CYS A 298 7.66 30.59 20.14
N GLN A 299 6.43 30.17 19.82
CA GLN A 299 5.22 30.57 20.53
C GLN A 299 4.80 29.41 21.43
N GLY A 300 4.90 29.57 22.76
CA GLY A 300 4.79 28.49 23.76
C GLY A 300 3.40 27.83 23.94
N LYS A 301 2.69 27.54 22.86
CA LYS A 301 1.42 26.81 22.84
C LYS A 301 1.52 25.40 22.25
N GLU A 302 2.65 25.05 21.64
CA GLU A 302 2.85 23.75 20.97
C GLU A 302 3.98 22.96 21.64
N GLU A 303 3.95 21.63 21.51
CA GLU A 303 5.01 20.76 22.01
C GLU A 303 6.20 20.75 21.04
N PRO A 304 7.45 20.61 21.53
CA PRO A 304 8.60 20.41 20.67
C PRO A 304 8.46 19.13 19.84
N VAL A 305 8.90 19.17 18.58
CA VAL A 305 8.81 18.03 17.66
C VAL A 305 10.21 17.44 17.48
N PRO A 306 10.53 16.31 18.15
CA PRO A 306 11.80 15.63 17.96
C PRO A 306 11.79 14.85 16.64
N LEU A 307 12.82 15.07 15.81
CA LEU A 307 13.04 14.32 14.58
C LEU A 307 13.74 13.01 14.94
N SER A 308 12.95 11.95 15.14
CA SER A 308 13.42 10.67 15.67
C SER A 308 14.14 9.79 14.63
N HIS A 309 13.94 10.07 13.36
CA HIS A 309 14.55 9.41 12.23
C HIS A 309 14.62 10.37 11.05
N PHE A 310 15.32 9.99 9.99
CA PHE A 310 15.21 10.67 8.70
C PHE A 310 14.86 9.62 7.64
N PRO A 311 14.38 10.00 6.44
CA PRO A 311 13.66 11.25 6.24
C PRO A 311 12.50 11.39 7.24
N PHE A 312 12.16 12.61 7.64
CA PHE A 312 11.12 12.89 8.62
C PHE A 312 10.07 13.81 8.00
N LEU A 313 8.84 13.32 7.85
CA LEU A 313 7.74 14.08 7.28
C LEU A 313 7.01 14.87 8.36
N ILE A 314 6.69 16.13 8.05
CA ILE A 314 5.89 16.99 8.89
C ILE A 314 4.68 17.56 8.13
N GLY A 315 3.57 17.69 8.84
CA GLY A 315 2.33 18.20 8.27
C GLY A 315 1.19 18.19 9.29
N SER A 316 -0.04 18.43 8.84
CA SER A 316 -1.20 18.48 9.73
C SER A 316 -1.91 17.13 9.90
N GLU A 317 -1.64 16.14 9.04
CA GLU A 317 -2.36 14.87 9.01
C GLU A 317 -1.55 13.72 9.62
N ARG A 318 -1.86 13.36 10.88
CA ARG A 318 -1.13 12.37 11.69
C ARG A 318 -0.91 11.01 11.03
N GLU A 319 -1.80 10.59 10.13
CA GLU A 319 -1.73 9.28 9.49
C GLU A 319 -0.73 9.24 8.32
N ARG A 320 -0.23 10.40 7.87
CA ARG A 320 0.65 10.53 6.70
C ARG A 320 2.01 11.16 7.01
N VAL A 321 2.23 11.62 8.24
CA VAL A 321 3.45 12.33 8.65
C VAL A 321 3.98 11.80 9.97
N ASP A 322 5.28 11.92 10.15
CA ASP A 322 5.97 11.49 11.37
C ASP A 322 5.82 12.52 12.50
N GLY A 323 5.75 13.81 12.15
CA GLY A 323 5.54 14.93 13.07
C GLY A 323 4.32 15.78 12.70
N VAL A 324 3.37 15.88 13.62
CA VAL A 324 2.17 16.69 13.41
C VAL A 324 2.42 18.13 13.86
N LEU A 325 2.17 19.09 12.96
CA LEU A 325 2.14 20.52 13.27
C LEU A 325 0.69 21.01 13.30
N CYS A 326 0.29 21.61 14.43
CA CYS A 326 -1.08 22.07 14.66
C CYS A 326 -1.34 23.52 14.17
N ALA A 327 -0.34 24.16 13.58
CA ALA A 327 -0.44 25.53 13.10
C ALA A 327 -1.40 25.67 11.91
N LYS A 328 -2.11 26.81 11.84
CA LYS A 328 -3.02 27.09 10.73
C LYS A 328 -2.25 27.29 9.43
N GLY A 329 -2.76 26.75 8.33
CA GLY A 329 -2.12 26.85 7.02
C GLY A 329 -1.02 25.81 6.77
N VAL A 330 -0.84 24.84 7.67
CA VAL A 330 -0.01 23.65 7.43
C VAL A 330 -0.79 22.62 6.61
N SER A 331 -0.13 22.11 5.57
CA SER A 331 -0.68 21.11 4.63
C SER A 331 -0.62 19.71 5.23
N ALA A 332 -1.46 18.79 4.73
CA ALA A 332 -1.52 17.40 5.23
C ALA A 332 -0.14 16.73 5.29
N ILE A 333 0.61 16.83 4.18
CA ILE A 333 2.07 16.70 4.10
C ILE A 333 2.58 18.09 3.71
N HIS A 334 3.46 18.68 4.49
CA HIS A 334 3.88 20.08 4.29
C HIS A 334 5.36 20.19 3.94
N ALA A 335 6.21 19.47 4.66
CA ALA A 335 7.64 19.50 4.43
C ALA A 335 8.28 18.19 4.88
N GLN A 336 9.48 17.92 4.39
CA GLN A 336 10.28 16.77 4.75
C GLN A 336 11.68 17.21 5.15
N PHE A 337 12.19 16.63 6.24
CA PHE A 337 13.60 16.71 6.59
C PHE A 337 14.34 15.51 6.07
N VAL A 338 15.50 15.74 5.46
CA VAL A 338 16.38 14.69 4.94
C VAL A 338 17.77 14.92 5.49
N ARG A 339 18.44 13.86 5.94
CA ARG A 339 19.82 13.92 6.42
C ARG A 339 20.75 13.31 5.37
N GLU A 340 21.81 14.02 5.01
CA GLU A 340 22.91 13.51 4.19
C GLU A 340 24.23 13.72 4.95
N GLY A 341 24.80 12.65 5.51
CA GLY A 341 25.94 12.75 6.44
C GLY A 341 25.55 13.51 7.71
N ASP A 342 26.34 14.50 8.11
CA ASP A 342 26.08 15.34 9.31
C ASP A 342 25.28 16.60 9.00
N VAL A 343 24.66 16.64 7.81
CA VAL A 343 23.92 17.81 7.34
C VAL A 343 22.44 17.46 7.21
N VAL A 344 21.60 18.29 7.82
CA VAL A 344 20.15 18.21 7.70
C VAL A 344 19.67 19.21 6.65
N TYR A 345 18.78 18.74 5.79
CA TYR A 345 18.12 19.51 4.76
C TYR A 345 16.62 19.53 5.01
N LEU A 346 16.00 20.65 4.66
CA LEU A 346 14.56 20.85 4.62
C LEU A 346 14.12 20.96 3.17
N LEU A 347 13.03 20.28 2.83
CA LEU A 347 12.34 20.33 1.56
C LEU A 347 10.87 20.68 1.80
N ASP A 348 10.32 21.56 0.97
CA ASP A 348 8.89 21.83 0.94
C ASP A 348 8.22 20.82 0.00
N GLU A 349 7.22 20.09 0.52
CA GLU A 349 6.46 19.04 -0.19
C GLU A 349 5.26 19.66 -0.93
N GLU A 350 5.53 20.71 -1.70
CA GLU A 350 4.53 21.50 -2.42
C GLU A 350 3.42 22.05 -1.51
N SER A 351 3.82 22.66 -0.41
CA SER A 351 2.86 23.13 0.58
C SER A 351 2.05 24.33 0.10
N GLY A 352 0.76 24.36 0.44
CA GLY A 352 -0.18 25.36 -0.07
C GLY A 352 0.18 26.80 0.33
N GLN A 353 0.64 27.02 1.58
CA GLN A 353 1.08 28.32 2.07
C GLN A 353 2.60 28.55 1.92
N GLY A 354 3.34 27.54 1.51
CA GLY A 354 4.80 27.55 1.42
C GLY A 354 5.50 27.42 2.78
N THR A 355 6.68 26.81 2.74
CA THR A 355 7.65 26.80 3.84
C THR A 355 8.57 28.02 3.76
N PHE A 356 8.90 28.63 4.90
CA PHE A 356 9.88 29.72 4.98
C PHE A 356 11.07 29.34 5.87
N TYR A 357 12.27 29.68 5.41
CA TYR A 357 13.54 29.52 6.11
C TYR A 357 14.14 30.91 6.33
N ASN A 358 14.31 31.34 7.59
CA ASN A 358 14.83 32.66 7.97
C ASN A 358 14.18 33.79 7.12
N ASP A 359 12.84 33.82 7.11
CA ASP A 359 11.96 34.72 6.32
C ASP A 359 12.01 34.59 4.78
N THR A 360 12.83 33.70 4.23
CA THR A 360 12.87 33.43 2.79
C THR A 360 11.97 32.24 2.46
N ARG A 361 11.01 32.44 1.54
CA ARG A 361 10.16 31.34 1.06
C ARG A 361 11.00 30.34 0.27
N LEU A 362 10.86 29.06 0.60
CA LEU A 362 11.51 27.98 -0.12
C LEU A 362 10.81 27.69 -1.44
N VAL A 363 11.57 27.17 -2.39
CA VAL A 363 11.02 26.59 -3.62
C VAL A 363 10.68 25.13 -3.32
N PRO A 364 9.48 24.64 -3.68
CA PRO A 364 9.12 23.23 -3.54
C PRO A 364 10.19 22.31 -4.11
N TRP A 365 10.42 21.18 -3.43
CA TRP A 365 11.39 20.14 -3.83
C TRP A 365 12.87 20.54 -3.82
N GLN A 366 13.20 21.79 -3.47
CA GLN A 366 14.58 22.25 -3.37
C GLN A 366 15.15 22.01 -1.97
N LYS A 367 16.22 21.20 -1.89
CA LYS A 367 16.96 20.95 -0.65
C LYS A 367 17.59 22.23 -0.10
N THR A 368 17.18 22.62 1.11
CA THR A 368 17.75 23.77 1.83
C THR A 368 18.45 23.29 3.08
N LYS A 369 19.75 23.58 3.20
CA LYS A 369 20.55 23.18 4.37
C LYS A 369 20.10 23.94 5.61
N VAL A 370 19.81 23.21 6.67
CA VAL A 370 19.39 23.72 7.98
C VAL A 370 20.55 23.65 8.97
N LYS A 371 20.63 24.63 9.88
CA LYS A 371 21.63 24.72 10.96
C LYS A 371 20.94 24.92 12.31
N ASP A 372 21.69 24.63 13.37
CA ASP A 372 21.30 24.95 14.74
C ASP A 372 20.99 26.45 14.89
N GLY A 373 19.85 26.77 15.51
CA GLY A 373 19.36 28.12 15.72
C GLY A 373 18.59 28.75 14.56
N ASP A 374 18.44 28.06 13.42
CA ASP A 374 17.66 28.57 12.29
C ASP A 374 16.15 28.62 12.60
N ILE A 375 15.46 29.61 12.02
CA ILE A 375 14.02 29.79 12.20
C ILE A 375 13.27 29.27 10.96
N LEU A 376 12.36 28.34 11.19
CA LEU A 376 11.49 27.76 10.19
C LEU A 376 10.04 28.17 10.44
N ARG A 377 9.33 28.54 9.38
CA ARG A 377 7.89 28.87 9.46
C ARG A 377 7.09 28.00 8.52
N PHE A 378 6.08 27.34 9.09
CA PHE A 378 5.13 26.46 8.41
C PHE A 378 3.72 26.98 8.70
N GLY A 379 3.04 27.52 7.69
CA GLY A 379 1.78 28.24 7.89
C GLY A 379 1.95 29.40 8.89
N THR A 380 1.18 29.40 9.98
CA THR A 380 1.30 30.37 11.09
C THR A 380 2.27 29.96 12.19
N GLY A 381 2.83 28.74 12.14
CA GLY A 381 3.71 28.19 13.17
C GLY A 381 5.17 28.54 12.90
N GLU A 382 5.90 28.96 13.93
CA GLU A 382 7.31 29.36 13.85
C GLU A 382 8.13 28.55 14.85
N TYR A 383 9.19 27.91 14.37
CA TYR A 383 10.01 26.95 15.13
C TYR A 383 11.49 27.29 14.99
N VAL A 384 12.24 27.17 16.08
CA VAL A 384 13.70 27.18 16.06
C VAL A 384 14.19 25.75 15.94
N VAL A 385 15.18 25.53 15.09
CA VAL A 385 15.83 24.24 14.94
C VAL A 385 16.92 24.12 16.01
N GLU A 386 16.85 23.10 16.84
CA GLU A 386 17.91 22.71 17.78
C GLU A 386 18.59 21.44 17.25
N ILE A 387 19.91 21.49 17.08
CA ILE A 387 20.74 20.36 16.64
C ILE A 387 21.82 20.14 17.70
N THR A 388 21.72 19.07 18.49
CA THR A 388 22.64 18.73 19.59
C THR A 388 23.44 17.48 19.33
#